data_AF-A0A929SJ60-F1
#
_entry.id   AF-A0A929SJ60-F1
#
_cell.length_a   1.000
_cell.length_b   1.000
_cell.length_c   1.000
_cell.angle_alpha   90.00
_cell.angle_beta   90.00
_cell.angle_gamma   90.00
#
_symmetry.space_group_name_H-M   'P 1'
#
loop_
_entity.id
_entity.type
_entity.pdbx_description
1 polymer ?
#
loop_
_entity_poly.entity_id
_entity_poly.type
_entity_poly.pdbx_seq_one_letter_code
_entity_poly.pdbx_strand_id
1 'polypeptide(L)'
;MKLFFALFLFCAGLFANTLDSIKQSGTIRIGVREGRPPLSQSKDGKFEGFEISLAEALSKGIFGEKKGDIEFIPVTAGERIPFLVNNKVDLIIGTFIITPERSKHVDFSIPYLSVNFGVLTRKADTISDISQLRDMKILVEGNATAPEMYLKKEKFDNLMRCATTKECYEMVKNGQADAY
;
A
#
# COMPACT_ATOMS: atom_id res chain seq x y z
N MET A 1 39.88 24.67 37.04
CA MET A 1 38.91 24.95 35.97
C MET A 1 38.42 23.61 35.43
N LYS A 2 37.28 23.09 35.92
CA LYS A 2 36.70 21.81 35.47
C LYS A 2 35.52 22.13 34.55
N LEU A 3 35.70 21.83 33.27
CA LEU A 3 34.71 22.06 32.21
C LEU A 3 33.68 20.92 32.27
N PHE A 4 32.46 21.20 32.71
CA PHE A 4 31.33 20.27 32.62
C PHE A 4 30.68 20.42 31.25
N PHE A 5 30.83 19.40 30.40
CA PHE A 5 30.12 19.32 29.12
C PHE A 5 28.77 18.66 29.36
N ALA A 6 27.69 19.46 29.41
CA ALA A 6 26.33 18.94 29.49
C ALA A 6 25.86 18.56 28.08
N LEU A 7 25.82 17.26 27.79
CA LEU A 7 25.24 16.72 26.57
C LEU A 7 23.71 16.75 26.72
N PHE A 8 23.06 17.78 26.20
CA PHE A 8 21.60 17.80 26.05
C PHE A 8 21.21 16.78 24.97
N LEU A 9 20.73 15.60 25.39
CA LEU A 9 20.02 14.69 24.51
C LEU A 9 18.69 15.36 24.13
N PHE A 10 18.64 15.99 22.95
CA PHE A 10 17.40 16.43 22.36
C PHE A 10 16.69 15.18 21.80
N CYS A 11 15.84 14.58 22.63
CA CYS A 11 14.99 13.48 22.19
C CYS A 11 13.89 14.05 21.30
N ALA A 12 14.19 14.27 20.02
CA ALA A 12 13.18 14.56 19.02
C ALA A 12 12.35 13.29 18.83
N GLY A 13 11.26 13.16 19.59
CA GLY A 13 10.27 12.13 19.32
C GLY A 13 9.72 12.33 17.91
N LEU A 14 9.85 11.31 17.06
CA LEU A 14 9.18 11.25 15.76
C LEU A 14 7.69 11.01 16.04
N PHE A 15 6.92 12.09 16.12
CA PHE A 15 5.46 12.03 16.21
C PHE A 15 4.85 12.19 14.82
N ALA A 16 3.74 11.50 14.58
CA ALA A 16 2.91 11.76 13.40
C ALA A 16 2.43 13.22 13.43
N ASN A 17 2.32 13.84 12.26
CA ASN A 17 1.79 15.19 12.18
C ASN A 17 0.34 15.23 12.63
N THR A 18 0.00 16.23 13.45
CA THR A 18 -1.40 16.47 13.81
C THR A 18 -2.14 17.10 12.63
N LEU A 19 -3.47 17.02 12.64
CA LEU A 19 -4.30 17.70 11.65
C LEU A 19 -4.02 19.22 11.61
N ASP A 20 -3.77 19.84 12.75
CA ASP A 20 -3.46 21.27 12.81
C ASP A 20 -2.10 21.58 12.18
N SER A 21 -1.09 20.73 12.41
CA SER A 21 0.22 20.85 11.74
C SER A 21 0.10 20.71 10.22
N ILE A 22 -0.72 19.77 9.73
CA ILE A 22 -1.00 19.60 8.29
C ILE A 22 -1.73 20.82 7.73
N LYS A 23 -2.75 21.32 8.43
CA LYS A 23 -3.48 22.54 8.03
C LYS A 23 -2.57 23.77 8.00
N GLN A 24 -1.63 23.86 8.93
CA GLN A 24 -0.67 24.97 9.01
C GLN A 24 0.40 24.88 7.92
N SER A 25 0.90 23.69 7.59
CA SER A 25 1.86 23.50 6.50
C SER A 25 1.23 23.78 5.13
N GLY A 26 -0.08 23.54 4.99
CA GLY A 26 -0.79 23.64 3.72
C GLY A 26 -0.56 22.45 2.79
N THR A 27 0.12 21.40 3.26
CA THR A 27 0.45 20.21 2.46
C THR A 27 0.16 18.94 3.25
N ILE A 28 -0.51 17.98 2.62
CA ILE A 28 -0.67 16.62 3.13
C ILE A 28 0.11 15.64 2.25
N ARG A 29 0.91 14.76 2.87
CA ARG A 29 1.68 13.72 2.19
C ARG A 29 0.91 12.41 2.23
N ILE A 30 0.48 11.93 1.07
CA ILE A 30 -0.39 10.75 0.98
C ILE A 30 0.36 9.66 0.23
N GLY A 31 0.63 8.55 0.93
CA GLY A 31 1.19 7.37 0.31
C GLY A 31 0.15 6.63 -0.52
N VAL A 32 0.44 6.40 -1.81
CA VAL A 32 -0.46 5.76 -2.77
C VAL A 32 0.21 4.59 -3.50
N ARG A 33 -0.59 3.63 -3.93
CA ARG A 33 -0.11 2.47 -4.71
C ARG A 33 -0.01 2.82 -6.20
N GLU A 34 1.02 2.34 -6.88
CA GLU A 34 1.11 2.41 -8.36
C GLU A 34 0.68 1.09 -9.02
N GLY A 35 0.27 1.18 -10.29
CA GLY A 35 -0.02 0.01 -11.13
C GLY A 35 -1.23 -0.81 -10.71
N ARG A 36 -2.25 -0.14 -10.15
CA ARG A 36 -3.51 -0.76 -9.66
C ARG A 36 -4.74 -0.12 -10.33
N PRO A 37 -4.83 0.03 -11.66
CA PRO A 37 -6.06 0.52 -12.28
C PRO A 37 -7.26 -0.40 -11.96
N PRO A 38 -8.47 0.15 -11.78
CA PRO A 38 -8.83 1.56 -11.85
C PRO A 38 -8.68 2.33 -10.52
N LEU A 39 -8.04 1.73 -9.51
CA LEU A 39 -7.94 2.30 -8.16
C LEU A 39 -6.87 3.39 -8.06
N SER A 40 -5.64 3.09 -8.49
CA SER A 40 -4.54 4.06 -8.48
C SER A 40 -3.47 3.67 -9.48
N GLN A 41 -3.07 4.62 -10.33
CA GLN A 41 -1.95 4.47 -11.25
C GLN A 41 -1.26 5.81 -11.49
N SER A 42 0.02 5.76 -11.85
CA SER A 42 0.76 6.92 -12.35
C SER A 42 0.85 6.82 -13.87
N LYS A 43 0.43 7.88 -14.55
CA LYS A 43 0.50 8.03 -16.00
C LYS A 43 1.13 9.38 -16.31
N ASP A 44 2.27 9.35 -17.00
CA ASP A 44 3.05 10.55 -17.37
C ASP A 44 3.37 11.45 -16.15
N GLY A 45 3.66 10.83 -15.00
CA GLY A 45 3.98 11.52 -13.74
C GLY A 45 2.75 12.09 -13.00
N LYS A 46 1.53 11.81 -13.48
CA LYS A 46 0.28 12.18 -12.80
C LYS A 46 -0.41 10.96 -12.25
N PHE A 47 -0.82 11.06 -10.99
CA PHE A 47 -1.64 10.03 -10.36
C PHE A 47 -3.09 10.17 -10.79
N GLU A 48 -3.74 9.06 -11.10
CA GLU A 48 -5.17 8.98 -11.41
C GLU A 48 -5.80 7.68 -10.87
N GLY A 49 -7.12 7.69 -10.69
CA GLY A 49 -7.90 6.54 -10.21
C GLY A 49 -8.79 6.88 -9.02
N PHE A 50 -9.61 5.93 -8.61
CA PHE A 50 -10.56 6.10 -7.51
C PHE A 50 -9.90 6.54 -6.19
N GLU A 51 -8.78 5.94 -5.80
CA GLU A 51 -8.07 6.26 -4.55
C GLU A 51 -7.40 7.64 -4.61
N ILE A 52 -7.07 8.12 -5.82
CA ILE A 52 -6.55 9.47 -6.05
C ILE A 52 -7.67 10.50 -5.89
N SER A 53 -8.83 10.27 -6.50
CA SER A 53 -10.00 11.12 -6.30
C SER A 53 -10.47 11.14 -4.83
N LEU A 54 -10.32 10.02 -4.12
CA LEU A 54 -10.58 9.97 -2.67
C LEU A 54 -9.58 10.84 -1.90
N ALA A 55 -8.29 10.79 -2.23
CA ALA A 55 -7.27 11.66 -1.63
C ALA A 55 -7.56 13.15 -1.88
N GLU A 56 -7.96 13.50 -3.10
CA GLU A 56 -8.36 14.87 -3.47
C GLU A 56 -9.57 15.35 -2.67
N ALA A 57 -10.59 14.51 -2.53
CA ALA A 57 -11.77 14.82 -1.71
C ALA A 57 -11.43 15.01 -0.22
N LEU A 58 -10.55 14.17 0.32
CA LEU A 58 -10.06 14.28 1.70
C LEU A 58 -9.26 15.56 1.91
N SER A 59 -8.35 15.89 1.00
CA SER A 59 -7.57 17.14 1.05
C SER A 59 -8.49 18.37 1.05
N LYS A 60 -9.50 18.40 0.17
CA LYS A 60 -10.50 19.47 0.17
C LYS A 60 -11.25 19.57 1.50
N GLY A 61 -11.57 18.44 2.14
CA GLY A 61 -12.19 18.42 3.47
C GLY A 61 -11.27 18.95 4.59
N ILE A 62 -9.96 18.74 4.46
CA ILE A 62 -8.95 19.21 5.43
C ILE A 62 -8.70 20.70 5.32
N PHE A 63 -8.52 21.21 4.09
CA PHE A 63 -8.09 22.59 3.85
C PHE A 63 -9.25 23.57 3.59
N GLY A 64 -10.45 23.07 3.26
CA GLY A 64 -11.62 23.89 2.98
C GLY A 64 -11.43 24.76 1.73
N GLU A 65 -11.78 26.05 1.83
CA GLU A 65 -11.59 27.02 0.74
C GLU A 65 -10.11 27.41 0.52
N LYS A 66 -9.23 27.10 1.46
CA LYS A 66 -7.79 27.26 1.26
C LYS A 66 -7.33 26.17 0.29
N LYS A 67 -6.58 26.57 -0.73
CA LYS A 67 -5.94 25.62 -1.64
C LYS A 67 -4.81 24.91 -0.86
N GLY A 68 -5.06 23.66 -0.46
CA GLY A 68 -4.03 22.79 0.09
C GLY A 68 -3.44 21.89 -0.98
N ASP A 69 -2.15 21.60 -0.84
CA ASP A 69 -1.40 20.77 -1.77
C ASP A 69 -1.37 19.31 -1.29
N ILE A 70 -1.35 18.39 -2.24
CA ILE A 70 -1.17 16.96 -1.97
C ILE A 70 0.18 16.54 -2.54
N GLU A 71 1.03 15.98 -1.69
CA GLU A 71 2.23 15.28 -2.12
C GLU A 71 1.92 13.78 -2.17
N PHE A 72 1.76 13.25 -3.39
CA PHE A 72 1.59 11.81 -3.58
C PHE A 72 2.94 11.10 -3.53
N ILE A 73 3.06 10.14 -2.61
CA ILE A 73 4.28 9.36 -2.41
C ILE A 73 4.01 7.91 -2.81
N PRO A 74 4.64 7.37 -3.86
CA PRO A 74 4.43 5.99 -4.25
C PRO A 74 4.97 5.03 -3.17
N VAL A 75 4.19 4.01 -2.83
CA VAL A 75 4.55 2.99 -1.84
C VAL A 75 4.22 1.58 -2.34
N THR A 76 5.02 0.59 -1.95
CA THR A 76 4.70 -0.84 -2.08
C THR A 76 3.85 -1.33 -0.91
N ALA A 77 3.36 -2.58 -0.97
CA ALA A 77 2.58 -3.16 0.12
C ALA A 77 3.34 -3.22 1.45
N GLY A 78 4.66 -3.46 1.41
CA GLY A 78 5.52 -3.60 2.59
C GLY A 78 5.95 -2.26 3.20
N GLU A 79 5.93 -1.18 2.43
CA GLU A 79 6.41 0.14 2.87
C GLU A 79 5.37 0.95 3.65
N ARG A 80 4.07 0.60 3.54
CA ARG A 80 2.97 1.39 4.12
C ARG A 80 3.12 1.71 5.62
N ILE A 81 3.36 0.69 6.46
CA ILE A 81 3.54 0.91 7.91
C ILE A 81 4.86 1.62 8.20
N PRO A 82 6.02 1.18 7.69
CA PRO A 82 7.27 1.91 7.89
C PRO A 82 7.21 3.38 7.47
N PHE A 83 6.47 3.73 6.41
CA PHE A 83 6.34 5.11 5.96
C PHE A 83 5.50 5.96 6.92
N LEU A 84 4.41 5.40 7.47
CA LEU A 84 3.63 6.07 8.50
C LEU A 84 4.43 6.26 9.79
N VAL A 85 5.05 5.18 10.29
CA VAL A 85 5.80 5.17 11.57
C VAL A 85 7.01 6.11 11.53
N ASN A 86 7.70 6.19 10.39
CA ASN A 86 8.85 7.08 10.22
C ASN A 86 8.46 8.49 9.74
N ASN A 87 7.17 8.86 9.82
CA ASN A 87 6.64 10.16 9.43
C ASN A 87 7.05 10.57 7.99
N LYS A 88 7.14 9.62 7.06
CA LYS A 88 7.40 9.87 5.63
C LYS A 88 6.13 10.27 4.88
N VAL A 89 4.98 9.79 5.35
CA VAL A 89 3.63 10.12 4.87
C VAL A 89 2.74 10.41 6.07
N ASP A 90 1.71 11.22 5.86
CA ASP A 90 0.69 11.52 6.87
C ASP A 90 -0.47 10.52 6.81
N LEU A 91 -0.74 9.96 5.63
CA LEU A 91 -1.84 9.02 5.37
C LEU A 91 -1.44 7.99 4.31
N ILE A 92 -2.03 6.80 4.36
CA ILE A 92 -1.99 5.80 3.29
C ILE A 92 -3.38 5.63 2.69
N ILE A 93 -3.49 5.73 1.36
CA ILE A 93 -4.66 5.29 0.58
C ILE A 93 -4.16 4.32 -0.49
N GLY A 94 -4.50 3.03 -0.38
CA GLY A 94 -3.83 2.02 -1.20
C GLY A 94 -4.19 0.59 -0.83
N THR A 95 -5.47 0.24 -0.92
CA THR A 95 -6.04 -1.10 -0.65
C THR A 95 -5.44 -1.76 0.60
N PHE A 96 -5.41 -1.00 1.70
CA PHE A 96 -4.75 -1.42 2.92
C PHE A 96 -5.70 -2.16 3.85
N ILE A 97 -5.62 -3.49 3.82
CA ILE A 97 -6.50 -4.37 4.60
C ILE A 97 -6.24 -4.21 6.09
N ILE A 98 -7.31 -3.95 6.84
CA ILE A 98 -7.33 -3.89 8.31
C ILE A 98 -7.07 -5.29 8.86
N THR A 99 -6.08 -5.42 9.74
CA THR A 99 -5.83 -6.65 10.50
C THR A 99 -5.45 -6.29 11.95
N PRO A 100 -5.72 -7.17 12.93
CA PRO A 100 -5.35 -6.91 14.32
C PRO A 100 -3.87 -6.60 14.51
N GLU A 101 -2.99 -7.24 13.72
CA GLU A 101 -1.55 -6.99 13.79
C GLU A 101 -1.20 -5.57 13.31
N ARG A 102 -1.80 -5.12 12.21
CA ARG A 102 -1.53 -3.76 11.68
C ARG A 102 -2.09 -2.68 12.61
N SER A 103 -3.25 -2.94 13.23
CA SER A 103 -3.88 -2.03 14.20
C SER A 103 -3.07 -1.82 15.48
N LYS A 104 -2.03 -2.64 15.75
CA LYS A 104 -1.07 -2.37 16.83
C LYS A 104 -0.09 -1.25 16.50
N HIS A 105 0.07 -0.92 15.21
CA HIS A 105 1.10 0.00 14.74
C HIS A 105 0.54 1.29 14.14
N VAL A 106 -0.67 1.23 13.57
CA VAL A 106 -1.30 2.36 12.87
C VAL A 106 -2.81 2.35 13.09
N ASP A 107 -3.41 3.54 13.08
CA ASP A 107 -4.85 3.71 13.06
C ASP A 107 -5.40 3.53 11.64
N PHE A 108 -6.66 3.11 11.56
CA PHE A 108 -7.39 2.96 10.29
C PHE A 108 -8.63 3.85 10.28
N SER A 109 -8.96 4.36 9.10
CA SER A 109 -10.25 5.02 8.85
C SER A 109 -11.40 4.02 8.90
N ILE A 110 -12.62 4.53 8.74
CA ILE A 110 -13.72 3.67 8.29
C ILE A 110 -13.34 3.00 6.94
N PRO A 111 -13.70 1.73 6.71
CA PRO A 111 -13.43 1.06 5.44
C PRO A 111 -14.11 1.80 4.27
N TYR A 112 -13.38 2.04 3.19
CA TYR A 112 -13.90 2.72 1.98
C TYR A 112 -14.11 1.78 0.79
N LEU A 113 -13.61 0.54 0.87
CA LEU A 113 -13.71 -0.44 -0.21
C LEU A 113 -13.72 -1.87 0.35
N SER A 114 -14.58 -2.71 -0.21
CA SER A 114 -14.55 -4.17 -0.03
C SER A 114 -14.30 -4.81 -1.39
N VAL A 115 -13.41 -5.80 -1.44
CA VAL A 115 -13.06 -6.51 -2.68
C VAL A 115 -13.04 -8.01 -2.46
N ASN A 116 -13.37 -8.74 -3.52
CA ASN A 116 -12.99 -10.13 -3.66
C ASN A 116 -11.66 -10.20 -4.41
N PHE A 117 -10.85 -11.21 -4.11
CA PHE A 117 -9.69 -11.54 -4.94
C PHE A 117 -10.04 -12.72 -5.85
N GLY A 118 -9.36 -12.80 -6.98
CA GLY A 118 -9.43 -13.92 -7.91
C GLY A 118 -8.03 -14.36 -8.31
N VAL A 119 -7.94 -15.39 -9.14
CA VAL A 119 -6.69 -15.87 -9.71
C VAL A 119 -6.65 -15.53 -11.19
N LEU A 120 -5.53 -14.95 -11.62
CA LEU A 120 -5.23 -14.66 -13.02
C LEU A 120 -4.33 -15.75 -13.58
N THR A 121 -4.72 -16.33 -14.72
CA THR A 121 -3.93 -17.30 -15.49
C THR A 121 -3.89 -16.90 -16.96
N ARG A 122 -3.00 -17.52 -17.74
CA ARG A 122 -3.04 -17.36 -19.20
C ARG A 122 -4.22 -18.16 -19.75
N LYS A 123 -4.95 -17.56 -20.70
CA LYS A 123 -6.08 -18.23 -21.37
C LYS A 123 -5.69 -19.57 -22.01
N ALA A 124 -4.48 -19.68 -22.53
CA ALA A 124 -3.97 -20.89 -23.17
C ALA A 124 -3.82 -22.08 -22.20
N ASP A 125 -3.69 -21.83 -20.90
CA ASP A 125 -3.49 -22.87 -19.88
C ASP A 125 -4.81 -23.53 -19.46
N THR A 126 -5.97 -22.98 -19.87
CA THR A 126 -7.31 -23.53 -19.65
C THR A 126 -7.66 -23.85 -18.18
N ILE A 127 -7.03 -23.14 -17.23
CA ILE A 127 -7.31 -23.27 -15.80
C ILE A 127 -8.70 -22.69 -15.50
N SER A 128 -9.54 -23.50 -14.87
CA SER A 128 -10.90 -23.11 -14.45
C SER A 128 -11.18 -23.35 -12.97
N ASP A 129 -10.28 -24.05 -12.27
CA ASP A 129 -10.39 -24.29 -10.83
C ASP A 129 -9.04 -24.13 -10.13
N ILE A 130 -9.05 -23.55 -8.93
CA ILE A 130 -7.83 -23.27 -8.15
C ILE A 130 -7.08 -24.54 -7.75
N SER A 131 -7.76 -25.68 -7.61
CA SER A 131 -7.14 -26.97 -7.29
C SER A 131 -6.18 -27.45 -8.39
N GLN A 132 -6.36 -27.00 -9.64
CA GLN A 132 -5.46 -27.32 -10.74
C GLN A 132 -4.08 -26.68 -10.59
N LEU A 133 -3.95 -25.68 -9.71
CA LEU A 133 -2.71 -24.94 -9.49
C LEU A 133 -1.79 -25.57 -8.45
N ARG A 134 -2.13 -26.72 -7.86
CA ARG A 134 -1.37 -27.34 -6.75
C ARG A 134 0.09 -27.61 -7.07
N ASP A 135 0.35 -28.04 -8.31
CA ASP A 135 1.69 -28.40 -8.78
C ASP A 135 2.30 -27.33 -9.71
N MET A 136 1.70 -26.15 -9.76
CA MET A 136 2.10 -25.04 -10.65
C MET A 136 2.90 -23.97 -9.90
N LYS A 137 3.32 -22.88 -10.55
CA LYS A 137 3.95 -21.73 -9.88
C LYS A 137 2.91 -20.63 -9.69
N ILE A 138 2.57 -20.32 -8.44
CA ILE A 138 1.60 -19.27 -8.10
C ILE A 138 2.35 -18.06 -7.55
N LEU A 139 2.23 -16.92 -8.21
CA LEU A 139 2.75 -15.65 -7.71
C LEU A 139 1.77 -15.02 -6.72
N VAL A 140 2.32 -14.43 -5.67
CA VAL A 140 1.62 -13.48 -4.80
C VAL A 140 2.47 -12.22 -4.67
N GLU A 141 1.85 -11.04 -4.71
CA GLU A 141 2.60 -9.82 -4.42
C GLU A 141 3.12 -9.88 -2.97
N GLY A 142 4.39 -9.49 -2.77
CA GLY A 142 4.99 -9.41 -1.44
C GLY A 142 4.13 -8.58 -0.48
N ASN A 143 3.84 -9.13 0.70
CA ASN A 143 2.98 -8.51 1.73
C ASN A 143 1.50 -8.33 1.31
N ALA A 144 1.02 -9.04 0.28
CA ALA A 144 -0.41 -9.20 0.03
C ALA A 144 -1.07 -9.99 1.17
N THR A 145 -2.23 -9.53 1.63
CA THR A 145 -2.90 -10.13 2.80
C THR A 145 -3.88 -11.21 2.39
N ALA A 146 -4.92 -10.84 1.62
CA ALA A 146 -6.02 -11.75 1.29
C ALA A 146 -5.58 -13.02 0.51
N PRO A 147 -4.89 -12.92 -0.64
CA PRO A 147 -4.52 -14.12 -1.41
C PRO A 147 -3.54 -15.01 -0.63
N GLU A 148 -2.55 -14.44 0.06
CA GLU A 148 -1.57 -15.21 0.82
C GLU A 148 -2.22 -15.94 2.00
N MET A 149 -3.13 -15.28 2.74
CA MET A 149 -3.87 -15.92 3.83
C MET A 149 -4.74 -17.07 3.34
N TYR A 150 -5.45 -16.87 2.22
CA TYR A 150 -6.30 -17.90 1.63
C TYR A 150 -5.48 -19.10 1.16
N LEU A 151 -4.46 -18.87 0.33
CA LEU A 151 -3.64 -19.95 -0.24
C LEU A 151 -2.92 -20.77 0.83
N LYS A 152 -2.42 -20.11 1.89
CA LYS A 152 -1.83 -20.80 3.06
C LYS A 152 -2.87 -21.63 3.82
N LYS A 153 -4.06 -21.09 4.06
CA LYS A 153 -5.16 -21.81 4.71
C LYS A 153 -5.54 -23.06 3.92
N GLU A 154 -5.59 -22.93 2.59
CA GLU A 154 -5.85 -24.03 1.66
C GLU A 154 -4.63 -24.94 1.43
N LYS A 155 -3.50 -24.72 2.12
CA LYS A 155 -2.28 -25.55 2.07
C LYS A 155 -1.59 -25.58 0.70
N PHE A 156 -1.61 -24.47 -0.04
CA PHE A 156 -0.69 -24.29 -1.17
C PHE A 156 0.72 -24.00 -0.64
N ASP A 157 1.72 -24.72 -1.16
CA ASP A 157 3.13 -24.64 -0.77
C ASP A 157 4.06 -24.16 -1.91
N ASN A 158 3.48 -23.93 -3.09
CA ASN A 158 4.11 -23.55 -4.36
C ASN A 158 4.07 -22.04 -4.65
N LEU A 159 4.10 -21.22 -3.59
CA LEU A 159 3.98 -19.77 -3.69
C LEU A 159 5.34 -19.10 -3.98
N MET A 160 5.36 -18.25 -5.01
CA MET A 160 6.45 -17.37 -5.36
C MET A 160 6.06 -15.91 -5.07
N ARG A 161 7.03 -15.05 -4.79
CA ARG A 161 6.79 -13.63 -4.55
C ARG A 161 7.33 -12.75 -5.68
N CYS A 162 6.58 -11.70 -5.98
CA CYS A 162 6.94 -10.59 -6.85
C CYS A 162 6.75 -9.28 -6.06
N ALA A 163 7.48 -8.22 -6.39
CA ALA A 163 7.45 -6.98 -5.61
C ALA A 163 6.22 -6.12 -5.90
N THR A 164 5.72 -6.14 -7.14
CA THR A 164 4.60 -5.27 -7.58
C THR A 164 3.57 -6.02 -8.43
N THR A 165 2.30 -5.59 -8.43
CA THR A 165 1.26 -6.07 -9.35
C THR A 165 1.73 -6.18 -10.80
N LYS A 166 2.44 -5.15 -11.29
CA LYS A 166 2.93 -5.09 -12.67
C LYS A 166 3.95 -6.19 -12.94
N GLU A 167 4.89 -6.38 -12.03
CA GLU A 167 5.88 -7.46 -12.12
C GLU A 167 5.20 -8.83 -12.09
N CYS A 168 4.27 -9.07 -11.16
CA CYS A 168 3.53 -10.32 -11.09
C CYS A 168 2.79 -10.63 -12.40
N TYR A 169 2.10 -9.63 -12.95
CA TYR A 169 1.41 -9.75 -14.23
C TYR A 169 2.35 -10.09 -15.39
N GLU A 170 3.47 -9.37 -15.53
CA GLU A 170 4.42 -9.63 -16.62
C GLU A 170 5.08 -11.01 -16.48
N MET A 171 5.35 -11.49 -15.26
CA MET A 171 5.88 -12.84 -15.04
C MET A 171 4.90 -13.94 -15.48
N VAL A 172 3.60 -13.79 -15.18
CA VAL A 172 2.57 -14.73 -15.67
C VAL A 172 2.45 -14.63 -17.19
N LYS A 173 2.40 -13.42 -17.73
CA LYS A 173 2.28 -13.19 -19.17
C LYS A 173 3.45 -13.79 -19.96
N ASN A 174 4.66 -13.73 -19.42
CA ASN A 174 5.89 -14.22 -20.06
C ASN A 174 6.20 -15.70 -19.76
N GLY A 175 5.30 -16.43 -19.09
CA GLY A 175 5.49 -17.87 -18.83
C GLY A 175 6.48 -18.20 -17.69
N GLN A 176 6.84 -17.22 -16.86
CA GLN A 176 7.78 -17.43 -15.74
C GLN A 176 7.09 -18.04 -14.50
N ALA A 177 5.77 -17.83 -14.38
CA ALA A 177 4.87 -18.45 -13.41
C ALA A 177 3.51 -18.72 -14.08
N ASP A 178 2.65 -19.52 -13.46
CA ASP A 178 1.41 -20.02 -14.08
C ASP A 178 0.17 -19.23 -13.64
N ALA A 179 0.21 -18.68 -12.43
CA ALA A 179 -0.90 -17.93 -11.85
C ALA A 179 -0.41 -16.73 -11.02
N TYR A 180 -1.28 -15.73 -10.85
CA TYR A 180 -1.14 -14.60 -9.92
C TYR A 180 -2.46 -14.30 -9.22
#